data_AF-A0A2R6HYZ2-F1
#
_entry.id   AF-A0A2R6HYZ2-F1
#
_cell.length_a   1.000
_cell.length_b   1.000
_cell.length_c   1.000
_cell.angle_alpha   90.00
_cell.angle_beta   90.00
_cell.angle_gamma   90.00
#
_symmetry.space_group_name_H-M   'P 1'
#
loop_
_entity.id
_entity.type
_entity.pdbx_description
1 polymer ?
#
loop_
_entity_poly.entity_id
_entity_poly.type
_entity_poly.pdbx_seq_one_letter_code
_entity_poly.pdbx_strand_id
1 'polypeptide(L)'
;MSDETEVRDVLLEHSDQQPVRNVFQAITDDAEADLADHVEAMRATDGDIALVARDGAADIYARWSGSRFELLTVWPPWTVTGYDTTDRSGLEDQLTGLAGLRPMPHDDTPFASPETLTSLRGLVWP
;
A
#
# COMPACT_ATOMS: atom_id res chain seq x y z
N MET A 1 -11.30 -1.58 13.98
CA MET A 1 -12.35 -0.52 13.98
C MET A 1 -11.73 0.86 13.83
N SER A 2 -10.52 1.09 14.35
CA SER A 2 -9.81 2.37 14.19
C SER A 2 -9.25 2.56 12.78
N ASP A 3 -8.65 1.52 12.20
CA ASP A 3 -7.87 1.58 10.96
C ASP A 3 -8.75 1.99 9.76
N GLU A 4 -9.95 1.41 9.64
CA GLU A 4 -10.91 1.74 8.58
C GLU A 4 -11.45 3.18 8.73
N THR A 5 -11.61 3.67 9.97
CA THR A 5 -12.04 5.05 10.24
C THR A 5 -10.94 6.03 9.82
N GLU A 6 -9.69 5.70 10.12
CA GLU A 6 -8.53 6.54 9.79
C GLU A 6 -8.26 6.59 8.27
N VAL A 7 -8.30 5.44 7.58
CA VAL A 7 -8.25 5.41 6.10
C VAL A 7 -9.36 6.27 5.51
N ARG A 8 -10.57 6.17 6.05
CA ARG A 8 -11.72 6.94 5.57
C ARG A 8 -11.51 8.44 5.74
N ASP A 9 -10.98 8.87 6.88
CA ASP A 9 -10.74 10.28 7.16
C ASP A 9 -9.67 10.86 6.19
N VAL A 10 -8.58 10.13 5.94
CA VAL A 10 -7.56 10.53 4.94
C VAL A 10 -8.16 10.61 3.53
N LEU A 11 -8.97 9.62 3.11
CA LEU A 11 -9.62 9.65 1.80
C LEU A 11 -10.60 10.82 1.65
N LEU A 12 -11.28 11.24 2.73
CA LEU A 12 -12.17 12.40 2.70
C LEU A 12 -11.40 13.71 2.46
N GLU A 13 -10.23 13.87 3.07
CA GLU A 13 -9.37 15.05 2.91
C GLU A 13 -8.90 15.23 1.46
N HIS A 14 -8.72 14.13 0.72
CA HIS A 14 -8.27 14.12 -0.68
C HIS A 14 -9.38 13.79 -1.69
N SER A 15 -10.65 13.93 -1.28
CA SER A 15 -11.83 13.55 -2.07
C SER A 15 -12.09 14.39 -3.32
N ASP A 16 -11.30 15.44 -3.56
CA ASP A 16 -11.31 16.20 -4.81
C ASP A 16 -10.79 15.38 -6.00
N GLN A 17 -10.01 14.33 -5.73
CA GLN A 17 -9.44 13.43 -6.72
C GLN A 17 -10.37 12.22 -6.98
N GLN A 18 -10.65 11.93 -8.26
CA GLN A 18 -11.56 10.82 -8.64
C GLN A 18 -11.11 9.44 -8.10
N PRO A 19 -9.83 9.04 -8.20
CA PRO A 19 -9.39 7.75 -7.68
C PRO A 19 -9.64 7.59 -6.17
N VAL A 20 -9.43 8.67 -5.41
CA VAL A 20 -9.67 8.71 -3.96
C VAL A 20 -11.15 8.52 -3.64
N ARG A 21 -12.05 9.14 -4.41
CA ARG A 21 -13.50 8.94 -4.26
C ARG A 21 -13.91 7.50 -4.54
N ASN A 22 -13.34 6.88 -5.57
CA ASN A 22 -13.65 5.49 -5.92
C ASN A 22 -13.27 4.55 -4.76
N VAL A 23 -12.06 4.71 -4.22
CA VAL A 23 -11.61 3.90 -3.06
C VAL A 23 -12.44 4.20 -1.82
N PHE A 24 -12.79 5.46 -1.56
CA PHE A 24 -13.68 5.82 -0.45
C PHE A 24 -15.04 5.12 -0.56
N GLN A 25 -15.66 5.14 -1.73
CA GLN A 25 -16.94 4.45 -1.96
C GLN A 25 -16.82 2.93 -1.82
N ALA A 26 -15.70 2.34 -2.25
CA ALA A 26 -15.47 0.92 -2.11
C ALA A 26 -15.41 0.47 -0.64
N ILE A 27 -14.84 1.29 0.24
CA ILE A 27 -14.78 0.97 1.68
C ILE A 27 -16.10 1.30 2.42
N THR A 28 -16.91 2.26 1.94
CA THR A 28 -18.14 2.67 2.65
C THR A 28 -19.42 2.01 2.15
N ASP A 29 -19.53 1.75 0.85
CA ASP A 29 -20.79 1.42 0.17
C ASP A 29 -20.73 0.11 -0.63
N ASP A 30 -19.74 -0.75 -0.37
CA ASP A 30 -19.53 -2.04 -1.07
C ASP A 30 -19.42 -1.89 -2.61
N ALA A 31 -18.94 -0.71 -3.05
CA ALA A 31 -18.60 -0.47 -4.45
C ALA A 31 -17.27 -1.17 -4.82
N GLU A 32 -17.01 -1.33 -6.12
CA GLU A 32 -15.72 -1.81 -6.60
C GLU A 32 -14.84 -0.63 -7.03
N ALA A 33 -13.65 -0.54 -6.44
CA ALA A 33 -12.55 0.27 -6.96
C ALA A 33 -11.53 -0.67 -7.60
N ASP A 34 -11.05 -0.31 -8.79
CA ASP A 34 -10.07 -1.14 -9.48
C ASP A 34 -8.66 -0.95 -8.90
N LEU A 35 -7.69 -1.74 -9.38
CA LEU A 35 -6.31 -1.64 -8.91
C LEU A 35 -5.69 -0.27 -9.22
N ALA A 36 -6.02 0.31 -10.37
CA ALA A 36 -5.50 1.61 -10.79
C ALA A 36 -6.00 2.73 -9.86
N ASP A 37 -7.26 2.66 -9.42
CA ASP A 37 -7.85 3.56 -8.43
C ASP A 37 -7.10 3.48 -7.09
N HIS A 38 -6.80 2.26 -6.61
CA HIS A 38 -6.05 2.07 -5.37
C HIS A 38 -4.61 2.61 -5.47
N VAL A 39 -3.93 2.35 -6.58
CA VAL A 39 -2.56 2.82 -6.80
C VAL A 39 -2.51 4.35 -6.89
N GLU A 40 -3.45 4.97 -7.60
CA GLU A 40 -3.50 6.43 -7.68
C GLU A 40 -3.99 7.07 -6.38
N ALA A 41 -4.89 6.46 -5.61
CA ALA A 41 -5.30 6.97 -4.31
C ALA A 41 -4.12 7.03 -3.32
N MET A 42 -3.27 6.01 -3.31
CA MET A 42 -2.02 6.00 -2.54
C MET A 42 -1.06 7.11 -2.96
N ARG A 43 -0.97 7.44 -4.25
CA ARG A 43 -0.15 8.57 -4.74
C ARG A 43 -0.79 9.92 -4.40
N ALA A 44 -2.10 10.01 -4.52
CA ALA A 44 -2.91 11.21 -4.28
C ALA A 44 -2.89 11.69 -2.82
N THR A 45 -2.73 10.75 -1.89
CA THR A 45 -2.62 10.94 -0.44
C THR A 45 -1.16 11.07 0.02
N ASP A 46 -0.23 11.29 -0.91
CA ASP A 46 1.21 11.38 -0.67
C ASP A 46 1.81 10.23 0.17
N GLY A 47 1.19 9.04 0.12
CA GLY A 47 1.63 7.87 0.87
C GLY A 47 1.11 7.77 2.30
N ASP A 48 0.19 8.65 2.73
CA ASP A 48 -0.53 8.53 4.01
C ASP A 48 -1.36 7.25 4.08
N ILE A 49 -1.77 6.75 2.91
CA ILE A 49 -2.34 5.42 2.73
C ILE A 49 -1.33 4.51 2.01
N ALA A 50 -1.13 3.33 2.58
CA ALA A 50 -0.44 2.21 1.97
C ALA A 50 -1.44 1.17 1.46
N LEU A 51 -0.99 0.29 0.56
CA LEU A 51 -1.74 -0.89 0.16
C LEU A 51 -1.11 -2.13 0.79
N VAL A 52 -1.93 -3.09 1.16
CA VAL A 52 -1.48 -4.45 1.48
C VAL A 52 -2.24 -5.46 0.63
N ALA A 53 -1.53 -6.46 0.14
CA ALA A 53 -2.07 -7.62 -0.54
C ALA A 53 -1.40 -8.89 -0.02
N ARG A 54 -1.95 -10.06 -0.39
CA ARG A 54 -1.39 -11.37 0.00
C ARG A 54 -0.93 -12.16 -1.21
N ASP A 55 0.28 -12.69 -1.10
CA ASP A 55 0.83 -13.71 -1.99
C ASP A 55 1.12 -14.98 -1.18
N GLY A 56 0.21 -15.96 -1.27
CA GLY A 56 0.27 -17.17 -0.44
C GLY A 56 0.20 -16.83 1.06
N ALA A 57 1.31 -17.04 1.76
CA ALA A 57 1.44 -16.69 3.18
C ALA A 57 2.17 -15.37 3.41
N ALA A 58 2.68 -14.72 2.36
CA ALA A 58 3.36 -13.44 2.44
C ALA A 58 2.37 -12.28 2.41
N ASP A 59 2.65 -11.25 3.19
CA ASP A 59 2.02 -9.94 3.05
C ASP A 59 2.93 -9.05 2.18
N ILE A 60 2.34 -8.45 1.14
CA ILE A 60 2.99 -7.50 0.25
C ILE A 60 2.44 -6.12 0.58
N TYR A 61 3.29 -5.27 1.14
CA TYR A 61 2.96 -3.87 1.41
C TYR A 61 3.52 -2.99 0.29
N ALA A 62 2.74 -2.01 -0.12
CA ALA A 62 3.16 -0.97 -1.06
C ALA A 62 2.84 0.41 -0.50
N ARG A 63 3.72 1.39 -0.73
CA ARG A 63 3.44 2.80 -0.42
C ARG A 63 4.00 3.73 -1.49
N TRP A 64 3.48 4.94 -1.55
CA TRP A 64 4.12 6.05 -2.25
C TRP A 64 5.14 6.74 -1.34
N SER A 65 6.32 7.07 -1.88
CA SER A 65 7.42 7.70 -1.12
C SER A 65 7.64 9.18 -1.45
N GLY A 66 6.69 9.84 -2.12
CA GLY A 66 6.86 11.18 -2.68
C GLY A 66 7.50 11.23 -4.08
N SER A 67 8.11 10.12 -4.55
CA SER A 67 8.75 10.07 -5.88
C SER A 67 8.69 8.71 -6.59
N ARG A 68 8.54 7.62 -5.86
CA ARG A 68 8.44 6.25 -6.37
C ARG A 68 7.55 5.41 -5.47
N PHE A 69 7.12 4.26 -5.98
CA PHE A 69 6.46 3.26 -5.16
C PHE A 69 7.51 2.39 -4.48
N GLU A 70 7.30 2.12 -3.20
CA GLU A 70 8.12 1.18 -2.43
C GLU A 70 7.29 -0.07 -2.18
N LEU A 71 7.89 -1.24 -2.37
CA LEU A 71 7.29 -2.54 -2.05
C LEU A 71 8.08 -3.23 -0.96
N LEU A 72 7.36 -3.93 -0.10
CA LEU A 72 7.90 -4.71 1.00
C LEU A 72 7.20 -6.07 1.04
N THR A 73 7.98 -7.14 1.05
CA THR A 73 7.47 -8.50 1.24
C THR A 73 7.79 -8.98 2.65
N VAL A 74 6.76 -9.39 3.39
CA VAL A 74 6.87 -9.90 4.76
C VAL A 74 6.34 -11.32 4.80
N TRP A 75 7.20 -12.27 5.21
CA TRP A 75 6.83 -13.66 5.41
C TRP A 75 6.66 -14.00 6.90
N PRO A 76 5.67 -14.81 7.29
CA PRO A 76 5.57 -15.38 8.63
C PRO A 76 6.88 -16.10 9.04
N PRO A 77 7.36 -15.94 10.29
CA PRO A 77 6.79 -15.17 11.39
C PRO A 77 7.30 -13.72 11.40
N TRP A 78 6.88 -12.89 10.45
CA TRP A 78 7.17 -11.44 10.38
C TRP A 78 8.60 -11.08 9.96
N THR A 79 9.22 -11.94 9.15
CA THR A 79 10.52 -11.67 8.52
C THR A 79 10.32 -10.90 7.24
N VAL A 80 10.97 -9.75 7.11
CA VAL A 80 11.06 -9.07 5.82
C VAL A 80 12.02 -9.83 4.90
N THR A 81 11.53 -10.22 3.72
CA THR A 81 12.30 -11.00 2.74
C THR A 81 12.58 -10.23 1.45
N GLY A 82 11.95 -9.07 1.26
CA GLY A 82 12.14 -8.27 0.06
C GLY A 82 11.77 -6.80 0.30
N TYR A 83 12.57 -5.91 -0.28
CA TYR A 83 12.28 -4.47 -0.34
C TYR A 83 12.76 -3.96 -1.69
N ASP A 84 11.87 -3.31 -2.44
CA ASP A 84 12.16 -2.81 -3.77
C ASP A 84 11.46 -1.46 -4.04
N THR A 85 11.82 -0.80 -5.12
CA THR A 85 11.18 0.41 -5.60
C THR A 85 10.81 0.28 -7.07
N THR A 86 9.63 0.77 -7.44
CA THR A 86 9.12 0.63 -8.80
C THR A 86 8.32 1.87 -9.24
N ASP A 87 7.98 1.90 -10.53
CA ASP A 87 7.04 2.87 -11.09
C ASP A 87 5.60 2.34 -11.01
N ARG A 88 4.65 3.13 -11.53
CA ARG A 88 3.24 2.77 -11.49
C ARG A 88 2.95 1.43 -12.17
N SER A 89 3.46 1.23 -13.38
CA SER A 89 3.19 0.02 -14.17
C SER A 89 3.76 -1.21 -13.47
N GLY A 90 4.99 -1.09 -12.97
CA GLY A 90 5.61 -2.19 -12.25
C GLY A 90 4.91 -2.51 -10.92
N LEU A 91 4.32 -1.52 -10.25
CA LEU A 91 3.50 -1.78 -9.06
C LEU A 91 2.19 -2.51 -9.43
N GLU A 92 1.49 -2.04 -10.47
CA GLU A 92 0.26 -2.68 -10.95
C GLU A 92 0.53 -4.14 -11.37
N ASP A 93 1.63 -4.40 -12.07
CA ASP A 93 2.05 -5.75 -12.46
C ASP A 93 2.30 -6.67 -11.24
N GLN A 94 2.94 -6.15 -10.19
CA GLN A 94 3.24 -6.91 -8.96
C GLN A 94 1.98 -7.21 -8.14
N LEU A 95 1.01 -6.29 -8.12
CA LEU A 95 -0.24 -6.46 -7.37
C LEU A 95 -1.31 -7.22 -8.15
N THR A 96 -1.18 -7.32 -9.47
CA THR A 96 -2.15 -8.00 -10.32
C THR A 96 -2.26 -9.48 -9.95
N GLY A 97 -3.49 -9.92 -9.64
CA GLY A 97 -3.79 -11.31 -9.27
C GLY A 97 -3.49 -11.67 -7.82
N LEU A 98 -2.97 -10.74 -7.01
CA LEU A 98 -2.85 -10.93 -5.57
C LEU A 98 -4.23 -10.88 -4.89
N ALA A 99 -4.32 -11.53 -3.73
CA ALA A 99 -5.58 -11.64 -3.00
C ALA A 99 -5.67 -10.64 -1.83
N GLY A 100 -6.89 -10.20 -1.52
CA GLY A 100 -7.16 -9.39 -0.32
C GLY A 100 -6.46 -8.04 -0.31
N LEU A 101 -6.32 -7.43 -1.49
CA LEU A 101 -5.89 -6.05 -1.65
C LEU A 101 -6.78 -5.14 -0.80
N ARG A 102 -6.17 -4.33 0.05
CA ARG A 102 -6.88 -3.32 0.85
C ARG A 102 -5.98 -2.14 1.20
N PRO A 103 -6.54 -0.93 1.32
CA PRO A 103 -5.82 0.21 1.88
C PRO A 103 -5.60 0.05 3.39
N MET A 104 -4.56 0.70 3.90
CA MET A 104 -4.18 0.73 5.32
C MET A 104 -3.49 2.07 5.64
N PRO A 105 -3.66 2.64 6.85
CA PRO A 105 -2.90 3.82 7.25
C PRO A 105 -1.39 3.51 7.21
N HIS A 106 -0.58 4.48 6.80
CA HIS A 106 0.88 4.33 6.78
C HIS A 106 1.43 3.84 8.13
N ASP A 107 0.92 4.39 9.23
CA ASP A 107 1.43 4.16 10.58
C ASP A 107 1.17 2.74 11.10
N ASP A 108 0.22 2.02 10.49
CA ASP A 108 -0.08 0.61 10.78
C ASP A 108 0.74 -0.37 9.93
N THR A 109 1.60 0.14 9.05
CA THR A 109 2.46 -0.68 8.19
C THR A 109 3.90 -0.74 8.69
N PRO A 110 4.70 -1.73 8.24
CA PRO A 110 6.13 -1.75 8.54
C PRO A 110 6.90 -0.52 8.02
N PHE A 111 6.33 0.30 7.14
CA PHE A 111 6.94 1.55 6.68
C PHE A 111 7.07 2.61 7.78
N ALA A 112 6.22 2.54 8.81
CA ALA A 112 6.31 3.37 10.01
C ALA A 112 7.60 3.16 10.82
N SER A 113 8.33 2.05 10.56
CA SER A 113 9.61 1.71 11.19
C SER A 113 10.79 1.80 10.20
N PRO A 114 11.20 3.01 9.78
CA PRO A 114 12.19 3.22 8.70
C PRO A 114 13.60 2.69 9.01
N GLU A 115 13.95 2.52 10.30
CA GLU A 115 15.23 1.91 10.71
C GLU A 115 15.33 0.43 10.28
N THR A 116 14.20 -0.29 10.28
CA THR A 116 14.11 -1.68 9.83
C THR A 116 14.33 -1.78 8.32
N LEU A 117 13.76 -0.84 7.54
CA LEU A 117 13.88 -0.80 6.08
C LEU A 117 15.28 -0.40 5.60
N THR A 118 15.91 0.53 6.30
CA THR A 118 17.27 0.99 5.97
C THR A 118 18.30 -0.14 6.12
N SER A 119 18.08 -1.03 7.10
CA SER A 119 18.90 -2.22 7.34
C SER A 119 18.80 -3.27 6.21
N LEU A 120 17.67 -3.30 5.49
CA LEU A 120 17.39 -4.26 4.41
C LEU A 120 17.93 -3.82 3.04
N ARG A 121 18.07 -2.51 2.79
CA ARG A 121 18.72 -2.01 1.56
C ARG A 121 20.19 -2.48 1.43
N GLY A 122 20.82 -2.90 2.53
CA GLY A 122 22.17 -3.48 2.54
C GLY A 122 22.21 -5.01 2.36
N LEU A 123 21.05 -5.67 2.32
CA LEU A 123 20.89 -7.13 2.20
C LEU A 123 20.45 -7.54 0.79
N VAL A 124 20.90 -6.81 -0.25
CA VAL A 124 20.87 -7.32 -1.62
C VAL A 124 21.72 -8.58 -1.63
N TRP A 125 21.07 -9.73 -1.57
CA TRP A 125 21.73 -11.03 -1.63
C TRP A 125 22.38 -11.18 -3.03
N PRO A 126 23.65 -11.62 -3.11
CA PRO A 126 24.36 -11.77 -4.38
C PRO A 126 23.76 -12.86 -5.28
#